data_AF-R7H9D4-F1
#
_entry.id   AF-R7H9D4-F1
#
_cell.length_a   1.000
_cell.length_b   1.000
_cell.length_c   1.000
_cell.angle_alpha   90.00
_cell.angle_beta   90.00
_cell.angle_gamma   90.00
#
_symmetry.space_group_name_H-M   'P 1'
#
loop_
_entity.id
_entity.type
_entity.pdbx_description
1 polymer ?
#
loop_
_entity_poly.entity_id
_entity_poly.type
_entity_poly.pdbx_seq_one_letter_code
_entity_poly.pdbx_strand_id
1 'polypeptide(L)'
;MKTRKEVLEYGLSFPDTYQEAPFHDTNWQLVRVKGSKKAFLWTYERNGFINLNVKADPEWRDFWRQTYTAVIPGWHQNKEHWNTVILDGSIPDKDVRRMIAESYDLVTASPTKRIYEAVQKIPKGTVATYGQIAELAGDKKMARAVGNALHKNPDPEKIPCYRVVNAKGELSGAFAFGGADEQAKRLEADGIEVINGRVDLRKYGWKNQDYY
;
A
#
# COMPACT_ATOMS: atom_id res chain seq x y z
N MET A 1 -25.24 2.34 13.02
CA MET A 1 -24.97 0.91 12.88
C MET A 1 -24.84 0.38 14.29
N LYS A 2 -25.72 -0.54 14.66
CA LYS A 2 -25.84 -1.09 16.02
C LYS A 2 -25.69 -2.60 16.05
N THR A 3 -25.83 -3.27 14.90
CA THR A 3 -25.77 -4.74 14.83
C THR A 3 -24.65 -5.22 13.91
N ARG A 4 -24.19 -6.44 14.16
CA ARG A 4 -23.21 -7.12 13.29
C ARG A 4 -23.72 -7.22 11.85
N LYS A 5 -25.02 -7.51 11.68
CA LYS A 5 -25.64 -7.66 10.36
C LYS A 5 -25.51 -6.39 9.53
N GLU A 6 -25.89 -5.24 10.07
CA GLU A 6 -25.79 -3.94 9.38
C GLU A 6 -24.35 -3.62 8.97
N VAL A 7 -23.39 -3.92 9.85
CA VAL A 7 -21.97 -3.65 9.60
C VAL A 7 -21.42 -4.56 8.50
N LEU A 8 -21.76 -5.85 8.52
CA LEU A 8 -21.37 -6.79 7.48
C LEU A 8 -22.01 -6.44 6.14
N GLU A 9 -23.30 -6.10 6.11
CA GLU A 9 -23.99 -5.64 4.91
C GLU A 9 -23.33 -4.40 4.31
N TYR A 10 -22.95 -3.42 5.14
CA TYR A 10 -22.23 -2.24 4.65
C TYR A 10 -20.83 -2.60 4.14
N GLY A 11 -20.07 -3.41 4.87
CA GLY A 11 -18.74 -3.87 4.43
C GLY A 11 -18.79 -4.67 3.12
N LEU A 12 -19.83 -5.47 2.93
CA LEU A 12 -20.03 -6.27 1.71
C LEU A 12 -20.57 -5.46 0.52
N SER A 13 -20.99 -4.21 0.74
CA SER A 13 -21.44 -3.34 -0.34
C SER A 13 -20.27 -2.75 -1.15
N PHE A 14 -19.04 -2.83 -0.63
CA PHE A 14 -17.84 -2.38 -1.34
C PHE A 14 -17.44 -3.36 -2.46
N PRO A 15 -16.87 -2.87 -3.57
CA PRO A 15 -16.42 -3.70 -4.68
C PRO A 15 -15.49 -4.84 -4.27
N ASP A 16 -15.62 -5.98 -4.94
CA ASP A 16 -14.73 -7.13 -4.78
C ASP A 16 -14.57 -7.63 -3.33
N THR A 17 -15.59 -7.49 -2.49
CA THR A 17 -15.54 -7.97 -1.10
C THR A 17 -16.15 -9.36 -0.91
N TYR A 18 -15.75 -10.05 0.16
CA TYR A 18 -16.35 -11.31 0.61
C TYR A 18 -16.24 -11.46 2.13
N GLN A 19 -17.15 -12.24 2.72
CA GLN A 19 -17.15 -12.57 4.14
C GLN A 19 -16.39 -13.86 4.40
N GLU A 20 -15.63 -13.92 5.49
CA GLU A 20 -14.92 -15.10 5.94
C GLU A 20 -14.96 -15.19 7.48
N ALA A 21 -15.07 -16.41 8.01
CA ALA A 21 -14.93 -16.74 9.42
C ALA A 21 -13.75 -17.72 9.58
N PRO A 22 -12.50 -17.23 9.58
CA PRO A 22 -11.32 -18.10 9.47
C PRO A 22 -10.93 -18.78 10.79
N PHE A 23 -11.64 -18.49 11.89
CA PHE A 23 -11.34 -19.03 13.22
C PHE A 23 -12.41 -20.05 13.65
N HIS A 24 -12.01 -20.99 14.51
CA HIS A 24 -12.97 -21.90 15.16
C HIS A 24 -13.97 -21.15 16.04
N ASP A 25 -13.56 -20.01 16.59
CA ASP A 25 -14.44 -19.10 17.31
C ASP A 25 -15.35 -18.36 16.33
N THR A 26 -16.65 -18.67 16.38
CA THR A 26 -17.69 -18.10 15.52
C THR A 26 -17.95 -16.62 15.83
N ASN A 27 -17.45 -16.10 16.95
CA ASN A 27 -17.55 -14.70 17.32
C ASN A 27 -16.87 -13.78 16.28
N TRP A 28 -15.88 -14.28 15.55
CA TRP A 28 -15.15 -13.48 14.57
C TRP A 28 -15.73 -13.61 13.17
N GLN A 29 -16.11 -12.48 12.58
CA GLN A 29 -16.54 -12.42 11.18
C GLN A 29 -15.78 -11.28 10.50
N LEU A 30 -15.12 -11.58 9.38
CA LEU A 30 -14.27 -10.65 8.66
C LEU A 30 -14.86 -10.34 7.29
N VAL A 31 -14.64 -9.11 6.82
CA VAL A 31 -14.81 -8.73 5.42
C VAL A 31 -13.44 -8.48 4.80
N ARG A 32 -13.21 -9.13 3.65
CA ARG A 32 -11.95 -9.11 2.91
C ARG A 32 -12.17 -8.69 1.47
N VAL A 33 -11.08 -8.26 0.82
CA VAL A 33 -11.05 -7.96 -0.61
C VAL A 33 -10.55 -9.19 -1.38
N LYS A 34 -11.27 -9.58 -2.44
CA LYS A 34 -10.90 -10.63 -3.39
C LYS A 34 -9.54 -10.30 -4.03
N GLY A 35 -8.82 -11.33 -4.48
CA GLY A 35 -7.47 -11.16 -5.01
C GLY A 35 -6.40 -10.92 -3.93
N SER A 36 -6.43 -9.77 -3.24
CA SER A 36 -5.44 -9.44 -2.20
C SER A 36 -5.62 -10.24 -0.91
N LYS A 37 -6.84 -10.73 -0.64
CA LYS A 37 -7.27 -11.43 0.58
C LYS A 37 -7.07 -10.61 1.87
N LYS A 38 -6.78 -9.31 1.76
CA LYS A 38 -6.61 -8.42 2.91
C LYS A 38 -7.97 -8.17 3.57
N ALA A 39 -8.01 -8.30 4.90
CA ALA A 39 -9.16 -7.91 5.70
C ALA A 39 -9.08 -6.41 6.00
N PHE A 40 -10.22 -5.73 5.91
CA PHE A 40 -10.37 -4.33 6.30
C PHE A 40 -11.42 -4.13 7.40
N LEU A 41 -12.24 -5.13 7.66
CA LEU A 41 -13.27 -5.06 8.69
C LEU A 41 -13.32 -6.39 9.42
N TRP A 42 -13.08 -6.36 10.72
CA TRP A 42 -13.30 -7.49 11.60
C TRP A 42 -14.43 -7.13 12.55
N THR A 43 -15.38 -8.02 12.74
CA THR A 43 -16.48 -7.84 13.68
C THR A 43 -16.42 -8.93 14.74
N TYR A 44 -16.61 -8.55 15.99
CA TYR A 44 -16.69 -9.47 17.13
C TYR A 44 -17.51 -8.85 18.25
N GLU A 45 -18.10 -9.70 19.08
CA GLU A 45 -18.81 -9.28 20.29
C GLU A 45 -17.87 -9.35 21.49
N ARG A 46 -17.92 -8.31 22.32
CA ARG A 46 -17.16 -8.24 23.57
C ARG A 46 -17.84 -7.26 24.52
N ASN A 47 -17.95 -7.64 25.79
CA ASN A 47 -18.57 -6.85 26.85
C ASN A 47 -19.99 -6.37 26.50
N GLY A 48 -20.77 -7.19 25.80
CA GLY A 48 -22.14 -6.86 25.38
C GLY A 48 -22.26 -5.91 24.18
N PHE A 49 -21.14 -5.53 23.55
CA PHE A 49 -21.13 -4.65 22.37
C PHE A 49 -20.51 -5.34 21.16
N ILE A 50 -20.99 -4.97 19.97
CA ILE A 50 -20.28 -5.26 18.73
C ILE A 50 -19.08 -4.32 18.62
N ASN A 51 -17.91 -4.89 18.38
CA ASN A 51 -16.65 -4.19 18.22
C ASN A 51 -16.13 -4.43 16.80
N LEU A 52 -15.56 -3.38 16.21
CA LEU A 52 -15.03 -3.41 14.85
C LEU A 52 -13.54 -3.14 14.87
N ASN A 53 -12.72 -4.03 14.30
CA ASN A 53 -11.35 -3.64 13.96
C ASN A 53 -11.29 -3.15 12.51
N VAL A 54 -10.81 -1.92 12.34
CA VAL A 54 -10.65 -1.23 11.05
C VAL A 54 -9.22 -0.71 10.91
N LYS A 55 -8.66 -0.80 9.70
CA LYS A 55 -7.39 -0.18 9.34
C LYS A 55 -7.53 1.33 9.44
N ALA A 56 -6.50 1.98 9.95
CA ALA A 56 -6.42 3.42 10.01
C ALA A 56 -5.04 3.90 9.60
N ASP A 57 -5.01 4.96 8.78
CA ASP A 57 -3.82 5.76 8.52
C ASP A 57 -3.41 6.49 9.81
N PRO A 58 -2.11 6.73 10.09
CA PRO A 58 -1.68 7.36 11.33
C PRO A 58 -2.41 8.66 11.69
N GLU A 59 -2.70 9.53 10.71
CA GLU A 59 -3.39 10.81 10.97
C GLU A 59 -4.84 10.58 11.42
N TRP A 60 -5.60 9.81 10.63
CA TRP A 60 -6.99 9.47 10.95
C TRP A 60 -7.12 8.63 12.20
N ARG A 61 -6.16 7.74 12.45
CA ARG A 61 -6.11 6.87 13.63
C ARG A 61 -6.19 7.69 14.91
N ASP A 62 -5.34 8.70 15.02
CA ASP A 62 -5.22 9.52 16.23
C ASP A 62 -6.40 10.48 16.34
N PHE A 63 -6.86 11.05 15.22
CA PHE A 63 -8.08 11.84 15.17
C PHE A 63 -9.28 11.08 15.74
N TRP A 64 -9.55 9.86 15.26
CA TRP A 64 -10.73 9.11 15.71
C TRP A 64 -10.67 8.72 17.19
N ARG A 65 -9.48 8.36 17.70
CA ARG A 65 -9.25 8.05 19.12
C ARG A 65 -9.45 9.26 20.04
N GLN A 66 -9.08 10.45 19.57
CA GLN A 66 -9.28 11.68 20.33
C GLN A 66 -10.74 12.15 20.28
N THR A 67 -11.43 11.91 19.17
CA THR A 67 -12.81 12.36 18.95
C THR A 67 -13.81 11.51 19.73
N TYR A 68 -13.60 10.19 19.80
CA TYR A 68 -14.55 9.26 20.41
C TYR A 68 -13.86 8.35 21.42
N THR A 69 -14.33 8.36 22.67
CA THR A 69 -13.86 7.44 23.72
C THR A 69 -14.12 5.97 23.38
N ALA A 70 -15.15 5.72 22.56
CA ALA A 70 -15.49 4.40 22.02
C ALA A 70 -14.58 3.97 20.86
N VAL A 71 -13.59 4.78 20.46
CA VAL A 71 -12.54 4.39 19.52
C VAL A 71 -11.22 4.24 20.27
N ILE A 72 -10.73 3.00 20.36
CA ILE A 72 -9.53 2.65 21.13
C ILE A 72 -8.45 2.04 20.22
N PRO A 73 -7.20 1.92 20.70
CA PRO A 73 -6.18 1.19 19.96
C PRO A 73 -6.59 -0.26 19.65
N GLY A 74 -6.27 -0.73 18.44
CA GLY A 74 -6.72 -2.03 17.92
C GLY A 74 -6.50 -3.20 18.89
N TRP A 75 -7.60 -3.80 19.35
CA TRP A 75 -7.61 -4.99 20.19
C TRP A 75 -7.33 -6.23 19.35
N HIS A 76 -6.40 -7.07 19.83
CA HIS A 76 -5.83 -8.21 19.08
C HIS A 76 -5.23 -7.83 17.71
N GLN A 77 -4.94 -6.54 17.47
CA GLN A 77 -4.36 -6.02 16.23
C GLN A 77 -3.15 -5.13 16.52
N ASN A 78 -2.41 -4.76 15.46
CA ASN A 78 -1.33 -3.78 15.57
C ASN A 78 -1.92 -2.38 15.83
N LYS A 79 -1.62 -1.83 17.01
CA LYS A 79 -2.13 -0.54 17.50
C LYS A 79 -1.65 0.66 16.68
N GLU A 80 -0.61 0.51 15.88
CA GLU A 80 -0.16 1.57 14.98
C GLU A 80 -1.03 1.70 13.72
N HIS A 81 -1.67 0.61 13.30
CA HIS A 81 -2.37 0.54 12.01
C HIS A 81 -3.86 0.20 12.11
N TRP A 82 -4.36 -0.03 13.32
CA TRP A 82 -5.72 -0.47 13.56
C TRP A 82 -6.35 0.28 14.74
N ASN A 83 -7.62 0.60 14.57
CA ASN A 83 -8.52 1.04 15.63
C ASN A 83 -9.56 -0.04 15.92
N THR A 84 -9.97 -0.11 17.18
CA THR A 84 -11.20 -0.79 17.58
C THR A 84 -12.29 0.24 17.79
N VAL A 85 -13.41 0.08 17.09
CA VAL A 85 -14.60 0.91 17.22
C VAL A 85 -15.65 0.12 18.00
N ILE A 86 -16.06 0.62 19.15
CA ILE A 86 -17.08 0.00 20.01
C ILE A 86 -18.44 0.57 19.62
N LEU A 87 -19.38 -0.29 19.22
CA LEU A 87 -20.74 0.13 18.83
C LEU A 87 -21.66 0.21 20.06
N ASP A 88 -21.37 1.16 20.95
CA ASP A 88 -22.16 1.46 22.15
C ASP A 88 -23.26 2.51 21.91
N GLY A 89 -23.35 3.04 20.68
CA GLY A 89 -24.30 4.07 20.29
C GLY A 89 -23.81 5.51 20.50
N SER A 90 -22.60 5.71 21.03
CA SER A 90 -21.99 7.05 21.21
C SER A 90 -21.45 7.65 19.92
N ILE A 91 -21.10 6.82 18.93
CA ILE A 91 -20.54 7.24 17.64
C ILE A 91 -21.66 7.38 16.61
N PRO A 92 -21.79 8.54 15.94
CA PRO A 92 -22.74 8.72 14.85
C PRO A 92 -22.54 7.70 13.73
N ASP A 93 -23.63 7.15 13.20
CA ASP A 93 -23.63 6.15 12.12
C ASP A 93 -22.77 6.52 10.92
N LYS A 94 -22.79 7.81 10.54
CA LYS A 94 -22.01 8.36 9.43
C LYS A 94 -20.50 8.18 9.65
N ASP A 95 -20.03 8.31 10.89
CA ASP A 95 -18.60 8.24 11.21
C ASP A 95 -18.15 6.79 11.36
N VAL A 96 -19.01 5.90 11.85
CA VAL A 96 -18.75 4.44 11.79
C VAL A 96 -18.60 3.99 10.33
N ARG A 97 -19.52 4.43 9.44
CA ARG A 97 -19.43 4.13 8.00
C ARG A 97 -18.15 4.68 7.39
N ARG A 98 -17.79 5.92 7.73
CA ARG A 98 -16.57 6.57 7.27
C ARG A 98 -15.31 5.79 7.68
N MET A 99 -15.18 5.38 8.95
CA MET A 99 -14.03 4.58 9.40
C MET A 99 -13.91 3.23 8.68
N ILE A 100 -15.03 2.58 8.35
CA ILE A 100 -15.04 1.35 7.55
C ILE A 100 -14.60 1.62 6.11
N ALA A 101 -15.09 2.70 5.49
CA ALA A 101 -14.72 3.09 4.14
C ALA A 101 -13.23 3.44 4.03
N GLU A 102 -12.70 4.24 4.96
CA GLU A 102 -11.27 4.58 5.04
C GLU A 102 -10.40 3.31 5.17
N SER A 103 -10.84 2.34 5.96
CA SER A 103 -10.17 1.04 6.07
C SER A 103 -10.17 0.24 4.76
N TYR A 104 -11.29 0.23 4.04
CA TYR A 104 -11.39 -0.40 2.72
C TYR A 104 -10.43 0.27 1.72
N ASP A 105 -10.43 1.60 1.68
CA ASP A 105 -9.55 2.38 0.80
C ASP A 105 -8.08 2.07 1.09
N LEU A 106 -7.70 1.94 2.36
CA LEU A 106 -6.32 1.60 2.74
C LEU A 106 -5.87 0.20 2.28
N VAL A 107 -6.76 -0.79 2.28
CA VAL A 107 -6.38 -2.15 1.84
C VAL A 107 -6.44 -2.31 0.32
N THR A 108 -7.27 -1.51 -0.36
CA THR A 108 -7.45 -1.52 -1.82
C THR A 108 -6.55 -0.54 -2.56
N ALA A 109 -6.00 0.47 -1.86
CA ALA A 109 -4.98 1.35 -2.38
C ALA A 109 -3.80 0.52 -2.90
N SER A 110 -3.75 0.35 -4.23
CA SER A 110 -2.65 -0.31 -4.90
C SER A 110 -1.53 0.72 -5.08
N PRO A 111 -0.40 0.58 -4.38
CA PRO A 111 0.73 1.49 -4.59
C PRO A 111 1.27 1.39 -6.02
N THR A 112 0.96 0.30 -6.74
CA THR A 112 1.41 0.02 -8.10
C THR A 112 1.14 1.16 -9.07
N LYS A 113 -0.05 1.79 -9.02
CA LYS A 113 -0.36 2.92 -9.91
C LYS A 113 0.59 4.10 -9.66
N ARG A 114 0.73 4.51 -8.40
CA ARG A 114 1.66 5.59 -8.00
C ARG A 114 3.12 5.26 -8.30
N ILE A 115 3.50 3.98 -8.17
CA ILE A 115 4.83 3.50 -8.53
C ILE A 115 5.08 3.67 -10.03
N TYR A 116 4.15 3.25 -10.89
CA TYR A 116 4.28 3.40 -12.34
C TYR A 116 4.32 4.88 -12.74
N GLU A 117 3.45 5.71 -12.17
CA GLU A 117 3.46 7.16 -12.37
C GLU A 117 4.79 7.79 -11.93
N ALA A 118 5.36 7.36 -10.81
CA ALA A 118 6.67 7.82 -10.35
C ALA A 118 7.81 7.39 -11.28
N VAL A 119 7.77 6.16 -11.81
CA VAL A 119 8.77 5.64 -12.75
C VAL A 119 8.68 6.32 -14.11
N GLN A 120 7.48 6.65 -14.58
CA GLN A 120 7.26 7.41 -15.81
C GLN A 120 7.89 8.80 -15.78
N LYS A 121 8.06 9.38 -14.58
CA LYS A 121 8.68 10.69 -14.40
C LYS A 121 10.21 10.67 -14.50
N ILE A 122 10.87 9.51 -14.48
CA ILE A 122 12.34 9.43 -14.53
C ILE A 122 12.83 9.97 -15.89
N PRO A 123 13.56 11.11 -15.92
CA PRO A 123 14.03 11.67 -17.17
C PRO A 123 15.00 10.74 -17.91
N LYS A 124 14.98 10.78 -19.24
CA LYS A 124 16.02 10.13 -20.06
C LYS A 124 17.40 10.64 -19.66
N GLY A 125 18.39 9.74 -19.63
CA GLY A 125 19.76 10.07 -19.19
C GLY A 125 19.94 10.09 -17.67
N THR A 126 18.92 9.72 -16.89
CA THR A 126 19.02 9.60 -15.43
C THR A 126 18.47 8.26 -14.93
N VAL A 127 18.89 7.89 -13.71
CA VAL A 127 18.38 6.72 -12.98
C VAL A 127 17.82 7.13 -11.62
N ALA A 128 16.84 6.37 -11.13
CA ALA A 128 16.30 6.52 -9.79
C ALA A 128 16.56 5.25 -8.97
N THR A 129 16.70 5.39 -7.65
CA THR A 129 16.78 4.21 -6.78
C THR A 129 15.38 3.67 -6.46
N TYR A 130 15.28 2.38 -6.14
CA TYR A 130 14.02 1.82 -5.62
C TYR A 130 13.48 2.60 -4.41
N GLY A 131 14.36 3.12 -3.55
CA GLY A 131 13.98 3.94 -2.39
C GLY A 131 13.39 5.29 -2.79
N GLN A 132 13.99 5.95 -3.78
CA GLN A 132 13.50 7.22 -4.32
C GLN A 132 12.12 7.06 -4.99
N ILE A 133 11.92 6.00 -5.76
CA ILE A 133 10.61 5.70 -6.35
C ILE A 133 9.58 5.38 -5.27
N ALA A 134 9.96 4.67 -4.22
CA ALA A 134 9.08 4.38 -3.09
C ALA A 134 8.64 5.67 -2.37
N GLU A 135 9.57 6.60 -2.15
CA GLU A 135 9.30 7.92 -1.58
C GLU A 135 8.34 8.74 -2.46
N LEU A 136 8.59 8.81 -3.77
CA LEU A 136 7.69 9.48 -4.71
C LEU A 136 6.31 8.82 -4.83
N ALA A 137 6.24 7.51 -4.60
CA ALA A 137 4.99 6.76 -4.56
C ALA A 137 4.27 6.89 -3.21
N GLY A 138 4.85 7.57 -2.22
CA GLY A 138 4.20 7.98 -0.96
C GLY A 138 4.73 7.32 0.32
N ASP A 139 5.70 6.40 0.25
CA ASP A 139 6.37 5.85 1.45
C ASP A 139 7.71 5.22 1.06
N LYS A 140 8.82 5.80 1.55
CA LYS A 140 10.19 5.33 1.27
C LYS A 140 10.44 3.86 1.68
N LYS A 141 9.65 3.31 2.61
CA LYS A 141 9.75 1.91 3.06
C LYS A 141 9.17 0.91 2.05
N MET A 142 8.54 1.38 0.96
CA MET A 142 7.93 0.54 -0.07
C MET A 142 8.89 0.03 -1.16
N ALA A 143 10.22 0.13 -1.01
CA ALA A 143 11.18 -0.29 -2.03
C ALA A 143 10.97 -1.73 -2.56
N ARG A 144 10.57 -2.67 -1.68
CA ARG A 144 10.23 -4.05 -2.10
C ARG A 144 8.95 -4.11 -2.94
N ALA A 145 7.94 -3.29 -2.62
CA ALA A 145 6.73 -3.19 -3.42
C ALA A 145 7.01 -2.58 -4.80
N VAL A 146 7.96 -1.62 -4.89
CA VAL A 146 8.45 -1.10 -6.17
C VAL A 146 9.02 -2.23 -7.03
N GLY A 147 9.94 -3.04 -6.48
CA GLY A 147 10.51 -4.19 -7.21
C GLY A 147 9.44 -5.17 -7.70
N ASN A 148 8.48 -5.52 -6.85
CA ASN A 148 7.37 -6.39 -7.23
C ASN A 148 6.48 -5.80 -8.34
N ALA A 149 6.24 -4.49 -8.31
CA ALA A 149 5.47 -3.79 -9.33
C ALA A 149 6.23 -3.77 -10.67
N LEU A 150 7.51 -3.41 -10.67
CA LEU A 150 8.30 -3.33 -11.90
C LEU A 150 8.52 -4.68 -12.57
N HIS A 151 8.54 -5.77 -11.81
CA HIS A 151 8.56 -7.12 -12.37
C HIS A 151 7.25 -7.50 -13.10
N LYS A 152 6.15 -6.80 -12.79
CA LYS A 152 4.81 -6.99 -13.39
C LYS A 152 4.42 -5.79 -14.25
N ASN A 153 5.41 -5.04 -14.74
CA ASN A 153 5.18 -3.85 -15.54
C ASN A 153 4.32 -4.19 -16.77
N PRO A 154 3.07 -3.67 -16.86
CA PRO A 154 2.14 -4.02 -17.93
C PRO A 154 2.46 -3.30 -19.24
N ASP A 155 3.27 -2.24 -19.21
CA ASP A 155 3.61 -1.42 -20.37
C ASP A 155 5.11 -1.02 -20.31
N PRO A 156 6.04 -1.93 -20.67
CA PRO A 156 7.49 -1.67 -20.63
C PRO A 156 7.99 -0.56 -21.55
N GLU A 157 7.18 -0.14 -22.52
CA GLU A 157 7.50 0.97 -23.43
C GLU A 157 7.25 2.31 -22.75
N LYS A 158 6.12 2.46 -22.05
CA LYS A 158 5.78 3.72 -21.36
C LYS A 158 6.34 3.82 -19.95
N ILE A 159 6.58 2.70 -19.29
CA ILE A 159 7.09 2.66 -17.91
C ILE A 159 8.56 2.20 -17.97
N PRO A 160 9.55 3.12 -17.95
CA PRO A 160 10.95 2.81 -18.18
C PRO A 160 11.61 2.18 -16.94
N CYS A 161 11.17 0.98 -16.55
CA CYS A 161 11.64 0.32 -15.33
C CYS A 161 13.14 -0.02 -15.34
N TYR A 162 13.78 -0.07 -16.51
CA TYR A 162 15.24 -0.25 -16.64
C TYR A 162 16.05 0.92 -16.07
N ARG A 163 15.44 2.10 -15.88
CA ARG A 163 16.05 3.26 -15.21
C ARG A 163 16.04 3.15 -13.68
N VAL A 164 15.49 2.09 -13.11
CA VAL A 164 15.45 1.87 -11.66
C VAL A 164 16.57 0.91 -11.23
N VAL A 165 17.44 1.39 -10.34
CA VAL A 165 18.61 0.66 -9.82
C VAL A 165 18.58 0.55 -8.30
N ASN A 166 19.44 -0.29 -7.72
CA ASN A 166 19.51 -0.39 -6.26
C ASN A 166 20.22 0.82 -5.63
N ALA A 167 20.26 0.87 -4.28
CA ALA A 167 20.85 1.99 -3.54
C ALA A 167 22.36 2.17 -3.79
N LYS A 168 23.04 1.19 -4.38
CA LYS A 168 24.46 1.23 -4.77
C LYS A 168 24.66 1.52 -6.26
N GLY A 169 23.58 1.74 -7.01
CA GLY A 169 23.61 1.92 -8.48
C GLY A 169 23.73 0.61 -9.26
N GLU A 170 23.63 -0.55 -8.61
CA GLU A 170 23.77 -1.84 -9.28
C GLU A 170 22.49 -2.19 -10.04
N LEU A 171 22.69 -2.79 -11.21
CA LEU A 171 21.63 -3.26 -12.08
C LEU A 171 20.92 -4.48 -11.45
N SER A 172 19.71 -4.74 -11.93
CA SER A 172 18.97 -5.95 -11.57
C SER A 172 19.61 -7.21 -12.18
N GLY A 173 19.25 -8.38 -11.66
CA GLY A 173 19.80 -9.65 -12.14
C GLY A 173 19.54 -9.90 -13.63
N ALA A 174 20.44 -10.69 -14.24
CA ALA A 174 20.57 -10.93 -15.68
C ALA A 174 19.31 -11.45 -16.43
N PHE A 175 18.17 -11.66 -15.78
CA PHE A 175 16.95 -12.13 -16.45
C PHE A 175 15.74 -11.21 -16.23
N ALA A 176 15.87 -10.17 -15.42
CA ALA A 176 14.76 -9.28 -15.10
C ALA A 176 14.24 -8.48 -16.31
N PHE A 177 15.05 -8.37 -17.37
CA PHE A 177 14.76 -7.55 -18.54
C PHE A 177 14.76 -8.31 -19.87
N GLY A 178 14.71 -9.65 -19.86
CA GLY A 178 14.66 -10.44 -21.11
C GLY A 178 16.00 -11.02 -21.57
N GLY A 179 17.05 -10.93 -20.74
CA GLY A 179 18.34 -11.56 -20.98
C GLY A 179 19.47 -10.82 -20.27
N ALA A 180 20.65 -11.47 -20.25
CA ALA A 180 21.84 -10.85 -19.68
C ALA A 180 22.10 -9.52 -20.41
N ASP A 181 22.43 -8.49 -19.62
CA ASP A 181 22.81 -7.16 -20.09
C ASP A 181 21.71 -6.30 -20.73
N GLU A 182 20.46 -6.75 -20.81
CA GLU A 182 19.39 -5.95 -21.46
C GLU A 182 19.12 -4.62 -20.72
N GLN A 183 19.21 -4.62 -19.39
CA GLN A 183 19.12 -3.36 -18.63
C GLN A 183 20.28 -2.42 -18.96
N ALA A 184 21.50 -2.94 -19.11
CA ALA A 184 22.67 -2.13 -19.44
C ALA A 184 22.54 -1.50 -20.83
N LYS A 185 22.18 -2.28 -21.84
CA LYS A 185 21.95 -1.80 -23.22
C LYS A 185 20.95 -0.66 -23.28
N ARG A 186 19.82 -0.78 -22.56
CA ARG A 186 18.79 0.25 -22.52
C ARG A 186 19.25 1.52 -21.80
N LEU A 187 20.03 1.38 -20.72
CA LEU A 187 20.65 2.52 -20.03
C LEU A 187 21.67 3.23 -20.93
N GLU A 188 22.51 2.48 -21.63
CA GLU A 188 23.52 3.01 -22.56
C GLU A 188 22.86 3.74 -23.75
N ALA A 189 21.76 3.20 -24.29
CA ALA A 189 20.95 3.88 -25.30
C ALA A 189 20.32 5.20 -24.80
N ASP A 190 20.17 5.33 -23.48
CA ASP A 190 19.76 6.55 -22.82
C ASP A 190 20.94 7.50 -22.50
N GLY A 191 22.18 7.13 -22.86
CA GLY A 191 23.39 7.91 -22.60
C GLY A 191 23.99 7.69 -21.20
N ILE A 192 23.59 6.61 -20.53
CA ILE A 192 24.02 6.27 -19.16
C ILE A 192 25.12 5.22 -19.23
N GLU A 193 26.30 5.58 -18.75
CA GLU A 193 27.45 4.67 -18.69
C GLU A 193 27.27 3.64 -17.57
N VAL A 194 27.46 2.36 -17.92
CA VAL A 194 27.38 1.22 -17.00
C VAL A 194 28.75 0.55 -16.92
N ILE A 195 29.34 0.52 -15.73
CA ILE A 195 30.66 -0.09 -15.49
C ILE A 195 30.50 -1.23 -14.50
N ASN A 196 30.88 -2.45 -14.91
CA ASN A 196 30.78 -3.66 -14.08
C ASN A 196 29.38 -3.86 -13.46
N GLY A 197 28.33 -3.64 -14.24
CA GLY A 197 26.94 -3.79 -13.76
C GLY A 197 26.51 -2.72 -12.75
N ARG A 198 27.16 -1.54 -12.76
CA ARG A 198 26.82 -0.42 -11.89
C ARG A 198 26.80 0.92 -12.64
N VAL A 199 25.87 1.78 -12.26
CA VAL A 199 25.75 3.18 -12.67
C VAL A 199 26.28 4.11 -11.57
N ASP A 200 27.01 5.15 -11.94
CA ASP A 200 27.39 6.21 -10.99
C ASP A 200 26.18 7.11 -10.65
N LEU A 201 25.61 6.91 -9.46
CA LEU A 201 24.50 7.69 -8.94
C LEU A 201 24.83 9.19 -8.73
N ARG A 202 26.11 9.57 -8.62
CA ARG A 202 26.48 11.00 -8.50
C ARG A 202 26.34 11.73 -9.84
N LYS A 203 26.64 11.02 -10.93
CA LYS A 203 26.60 11.49 -12.31
C LYS A 203 25.19 11.39 -12.90
N TYR A 204 24.54 10.23 -12.75
CA TYR A 204 23.27 9.92 -13.42
C TYR A 204 22.08 9.81 -12.47
N GLY A 205 22.28 9.88 -11.15
CA GLY A 205 21.18 9.83 -10.20
C GLY A 205 20.23 11.01 -10.40
N TRP A 206 18.93 10.72 -10.49
CA TRP A 206 17.90 11.73 -10.67
C TRP A 206 17.84 12.65 -9.45
N LYS A 207 18.32 13.88 -9.60
CA LYS A 207 18.31 14.92 -8.56
C LYS A 207 16.96 15.63 -8.63
N ASN A 208 16.04 15.19 -7.78
CA ASN A 208 14.69 15.72 -7.72
C ASN A 208 14.76 17.13 -7.08
N GLN A 209 14.86 18.19 -7.88
CA GLN A 209 14.98 19.58 -7.38
C GLN A 209 13.64 20.25 -7.08
N ASP A 210 12.49 19.65 -7.45
CA ASP A 210 11.20 20.37 -7.49
C ASP A 210 10.08 19.80 -6.59
N TYR A 211 10.41 19.09 -5.51
CA TYR A 211 9.39 18.61 -4.55
C TYR A 211 9.81 18.89 -3.09
N TYR A 212 9.92 20.17 -2.75
CA TYR A 212 9.87 20.68 -1.37
C TYR A 212 9.01 21.94 -1.34
#